data_AF-A0A2V6WPS1-F1
#
_entry.id   AF-A0A2V6WPS1-F1
#
_cell.length_a   1.000
_cell.length_b   1.000
_cell.length_c   1.000
_cell.angle_alpha   90.00
_cell.angle_beta   90.00
_cell.angle_gamma   90.00
#
_symmetry.space_group_name_H-M   'P 1'
#
loop_
_entity.id
_entity.type
_entity.pdbx_description
1 polymer ?
#
loop_
_entity_poly.entity_id
_entity_poly.type
_entity_poly.pdbx_seq_one_letter_code
_entity_poly.pdbx_strand_id
1 'polypeptide(L)'
;MHVMAITASGTPIFQPVPQLTDVSQSGNLRVDNTSGPGRGWIYLPYRNGGGYQVASAPAAGYASAASWQANLVATDQPAIFPWLNLDARGNAYAVWVTNGIVYLSVSPIDDARNNPHATPPGRPATYWTPKVRVTPSQVTSAVFPAVTGGDTGRIAIAYMGSEDCTGVSDNCADAAHWNTYVSVLTDALSIARGGPTTILAGKVNHRIDHRGQVCTSGTTCSGDRSLLDMLDLGFDQTGRIGVVFMDNNNGLAAEPRTNPSKAGPFTQFAKEVAGPSLLAPTGTGTSGVSISIPQNGRTDASGDATWPNVAGSANLRSLDLLGASVFVSGSDLVARIPLADATRAGMARDLAAYNAVPQSTPPADRLQYVFRFSTAEDVFHLSMEYDSDGTVRFFGGKLGANDSMSNGSSSLGAVYNTDASFSGIGTLDNGALTLRGPLSAFGLAVGSGLTGASAFSMAGPAEPLDGTILIPMRTVDASPPFDATLATQPAPAPVAVDCTDPNIQSAGGWHVLNDAKATSGTLCRDVGTNKTSDALKLQFTGTGIDIVVAKGPRGGVLGFSVDGVKQEINEYAASTASGPPD
;
A
#
# COMPACT_ATOMS: atom_id res chain seq x y z
N MET A 1 -1.73 -24.14 -27.82
CA MET A 1 -1.59 -22.72 -27.44
C MET A 1 -1.46 -21.85 -28.69
N HIS A 2 -2.22 -20.76 -28.75
CA HIS A 2 -2.13 -19.75 -29.80
C HIS A 2 -1.25 -18.59 -29.31
N VAL A 3 -0.30 -18.15 -30.12
CA VAL A 3 0.51 -16.95 -29.86
C VAL A 3 0.01 -15.85 -30.78
N MET A 4 -0.62 -14.82 -30.21
CA MET A 4 -1.25 -13.74 -30.96
C MET A 4 -0.43 -12.46 -30.84
N ALA A 5 -0.35 -11.71 -31.93
CA ALA A 5 0.12 -10.33 -31.90
C ALA A 5 -1.07 -9.38 -31.78
N ILE A 6 -0.79 -8.12 -31.45
CA ILE A 6 -1.75 -7.02 -31.51
C ILE A 6 -1.27 -6.00 -32.54
N THR A 7 -2.20 -5.40 -33.28
CA THR A 7 -1.88 -4.27 -34.17
C THR A 7 -1.54 -3.02 -33.35
N ALA A 8 -1.05 -1.97 -34.02
CA ALA A 8 -0.83 -0.66 -33.41
C ALA A 8 -2.12 -0.05 -32.83
N SER A 9 -3.29 -0.44 -33.35
CA SER A 9 -4.61 -0.03 -32.83
C SER A 9 -5.12 -0.93 -31.70
N GLY A 10 -4.32 -1.88 -31.21
CA GLY A 10 -4.70 -2.82 -30.16
C GLY A 10 -5.60 -3.97 -30.63
N THR A 11 -5.75 -4.17 -31.95
CA THR A 11 -6.60 -5.24 -32.49
C THR A 11 -5.85 -6.58 -32.48
N PRO A 12 -6.37 -7.65 -31.86
CA PRO A 12 -5.72 -8.95 -31.87
C PRO A 12 -5.64 -9.56 -33.28
N ILE A 13 -4.51 -10.19 -33.59
CA ILE A 13 -4.30 -10.98 -34.81
C ILE A 13 -4.46 -12.46 -34.47
N PHE A 14 -5.67 -12.98 -34.70
CA PHE A 14 -6.00 -14.38 -34.45
C PHE A 14 -5.18 -15.32 -35.33
N GLN A 15 -4.72 -16.43 -34.74
CA GLN A 15 -3.98 -17.45 -35.45
C GLN A 15 -4.92 -18.60 -35.86
N PRO A 16 -4.84 -19.10 -37.11
CA PRO A 16 -5.74 -20.15 -37.60
C PRO A 16 -5.42 -21.53 -37.00
N VAL A 17 -4.20 -21.71 -36.48
CA VAL A 17 -3.74 -22.94 -35.84
C VAL A 17 -2.92 -22.61 -34.59
N PRO A 18 -2.84 -23.53 -33.60
CA PRO A 18 -1.91 -23.40 -32.49
C PRO A 18 -0.45 -23.42 -32.96
N GLN A 19 0.39 -22.57 -32.37
CA GLN A 19 1.83 -22.55 -32.61
C GLN A 19 2.56 -23.63 -31.82
N LEU A 20 2.02 -24.00 -30.66
CA LEU A 20 2.56 -25.03 -29.77
C LEU A 20 1.42 -25.96 -29.31
N THR A 21 1.57 -27.27 -29.44
CA THR A 21 0.48 -28.24 -29.18
C THR A 21 0.59 -28.97 -27.84
N ASP A 22 1.75 -28.95 -27.20
CA ASP A 22 2.09 -29.73 -26.00
C ASP A 22 2.10 -28.91 -24.70
N VAL A 23 1.60 -27.67 -24.74
CA VAL A 23 1.54 -26.78 -23.59
C VAL A 23 0.41 -27.21 -22.66
N SER A 24 0.76 -27.70 -21.46
CA SER A 24 -0.26 -27.92 -20.41
C SER A 24 -0.55 -26.63 -19.64
N GLN A 25 0.51 -25.87 -19.31
CA GLN A 25 0.39 -24.56 -18.68
C GLN A 25 1.58 -23.69 -19.06
N SER A 26 1.31 -22.53 -19.64
CA SER A 26 2.33 -21.54 -20.03
C SER A 26 2.64 -20.59 -18.89
N GLY A 27 3.89 -20.16 -18.83
CA GLY A 27 4.30 -18.98 -18.09
C GLY A 27 4.16 -17.70 -18.90
N ASN A 28 4.97 -16.70 -18.53
CA ASN A 28 4.99 -15.39 -19.15
C ASN A 28 5.77 -15.38 -20.48
N LEU A 29 5.14 -14.89 -21.55
CA LEU A 29 5.80 -14.70 -22.85
C LEU A 29 6.79 -13.54 -22.77
N ARG A 30 7.96 -13.68 -23.41
CA ARG A 30 8.96 -12.62 -23.54
C ARG A 30 9.32 -12.38 -24.99
N VAL A 31 9.36 -11.12 -25.39
CA VAL A 31 9.94 -10.67 -26.65
C VAL A 31 11.28 -10.05 -26.32
N ASP A 32 12.35 -10.54 -26.96
CA ASP A 32 13.69 -10.00 -26.80
C ASP A 32 13.82 -8.68 -27.57
N ASN A 33 13.72 -7.59 -26.81
CA ASN A 33 13.99 -6.23 -27.27
C ASN A 33 15.34 -5.71 -26.73
N THR A 34 16.21 -6.60 -26.27
CA THR A 34 17.51 -6.26 -25.68
C THR A 34 18.51 -5.82 -26.75
N SER A 35 19.72 -5.47 -26.31
CA SER A 35 20.86 -5.20 -27.21
C SER A 35 21.59 -6.48 -27.66
N GLY A 36 21.05 -7.65 -27.28
CA GLY A 36 21.61 -8.97 -27.49
C GLY A 36 21.62 -9.48 -28.93
N PRO A 37 22.33 -10.60 -29.19
CA PRO A 37 22.18 -11.32 -30.45
C PRO A 37 20.78 -11.93 -30.58
N GLY A 38 20.08 -12.18 -29.47
CA GLY A 38 18.70 -12.68 -29.46
C GLY A 38 17.63 -11.63 -29.82
N ARG A 39 18.00 -10.37 -30.06
CA ARG A 39 17.04 -9.31 -30.38
C ARG A 39 16.12 -9.70 -31.53
N GLY A 40 14.82 -9.56 -31.32
CA GLY A 40 13.79 -9.97 -32.29
C GLY A 40 13.37 -11.43 -32.18
N TRP A 41 13.76 -12.14 -31.12
CA TRP A 41 13.23 -13.48 -30.79
C TRP A 41 12.12 -13.41 -29.74
N ILE A 42 11.27 -14.42 -29.73
CA ILE A 42 10.21 -14.63 -28.75
C ILE A 42 10.52 -15.89 -27.96
N TYR A 43 10.20 -15.88 -26.67
CA TYR A 43 10.40 -16.95 -25.73
C TYR A 43 9.12 -17.21 -24.96
N LEU A 44 8.84 -18.48 -24.71
CA LEU A 44 7.62 -18.92 -24.06
C LEU A 44 7.93 -20.09 -23.12
N PRO A 45 8.07 -19.84 -21.82
CA PRO A 45 8.21 -20.88 -20.82
C PRO A 45 6.88 -21.62 -20.67
N TYR A 46 6.93 -22.93 -20.52
CA TYR A 46 5.74 -23.72 -20.20
C TYR A 46 6.13 -25.07 -19.59
N ARG A 47 5.18 -25.69 -18.88
CA ARG A 47 5.31 -27.08 -18.47
C ARG A 47 4.49 -27.99 -19.37
N ASN A 48 4.93 -29.23 -19.47
CA ASN A 48 4.20 -30.35 -20.05
C ASN A 48 4.51 -31.62 -19.23
N GLY A 49 3.99 -32.79 -19.64
CA GLY A 49 4.27 -34.05 -18.94
C GLY A 49 5.76 -34.44 -18.91
N GLY A 50 6.59 -33.87 -19.79
CA GLY A 50 8.04 -34.09 -19.86
C GLY A 50 8.88 -33.12 -19.03
N GLY A 51 8.26 -32.11 -18.39
CA GLY A 51 8.91 -31.19 -17.45
C GLY A 51 8.82 -29.72 -17.87
N TYR A 52 9.82 -28.92 -17.50
CA TYR A 52 9.89 -27.50 -17.84
C TYR A 52 10.56 -27.29 -19.21
N GLN A 53 9.83 -26.69 -20.14
CA GLN A 53 10.23 -26.35 -21.50
C GLN A 53 10.30 -24.84 -21.70
N VAL A 54 11.17 -24.39 -22.60
CA VAL A 54 11.09 -23.05 -23.18
C VAL A 54 11.04 -23.19 -24.70
N ALA A 55 9.95 -22.72 -25.30
CA ALA A 55 9.85 -22.54 -26.74
C ALA A 55 10.38 -21.18 -27.15
N SER A 56 11.13 -21.13 -28.24
CA SER A 56 11.55 -19.88 -28.86
C SER A 56 11.21 -19.85 -30.34
N ALA A 57 11.13 -18.66 -30.93
CA ALA A 57 10.94 -18.44 -32.38
C ALA A 57 11.42 -17.03 -32.77
N PRO A 58 11.87 -16.78 -34.01
CA PRO A 58 12.02 -15.42 -34.51
C PRO A 58 10.66 -14.71 -34.53
N ALA A 59 10.61 -13.45 -34.11
CA ALA A 59 9.36 -12.68 -34.05
C ALA A 59 8.68 -12.57 -35.42
N ALA A 60 9.45 -12.47 -36.50
CA ALA A 60 8.91 -12.47 -37.87
C ALA A 60 8.21 -13.80 -38.25
N GLY A 61 8.55 -14.91 -37.59
CA GLY A 61 7.99 -16.24 -37.82
C GLY A 61 6.92 -16.66 -36.81
N TYR A 62 6.51 -15.79 -35.87
CA TYR A 62 5.69 -16.19 -34.71
C TYR A 62 4.40 -16.92 -35.07
N ALA A 63 3.77 -16.59 -36.20
CA ALA A 63 2.52 -17.19 -36.67
C ALA A 63 2.68 -18.65 -37.13
N SER A 64 3.87 -19.04 -37.59
CA SER A 64 4.14 -20.36 -38.15
C SER A 64 4.58 -21.34 -37.07
N ALA A 65 3.82 -22.42 -36.87
CA ALA A 65 4.18 -23.50 -35.95
C ALA A 65 5.58 -24.07 -36.25
N ALA A 66 6.00 -24.12 -37.52
CA ALA A 66 7.32 -24.60 -37.92
C ALA A 66 8.48 -23.67 -37.51
N SER A 67 8.19 -22.41 -37.15
CA SER A 67 9.21 -21.47 -36.67
C SER A 67 9.52 -21.65 -35.19
N TRP A 68 8.66 -22.37 -34.45
CA TRP A 68 8.84 -22.65 -33.04
C TRP A 68 9.64 -23.92 -32.82
N GLN A 69 10.51 -23.89 -31.81
CA GLN A 69 11.14 -25.10 -31.27
C GLN A 69 11.22 -24.93 -29.76
N ALA A 70 10.82 -25.99 -29.07
CA ALA A 70 10.88 -26.12 -27.64
C ALA A 70 12.11 -26.94 -27.24
N ASN A 71 12.77 -26.51 -26.18
CA ASN A 71 13.86 -27.27 -25.57
C ASN A 71 13.60 -27.44 -24.08
N LEU A 72 14.01 -28.61 -23.58
CA LEU A 72 13.90 -28.99 -22.19
C LEU A 72 14.89 -28.18 -21.34
N VAL A 73 14.37 -27.47 -20.33
CA VAL A 73 15.17 -26.82 -19.29
C VAL A 73 15.50 -27.83 -18.19
N ALA A 74 14.48 -28.57 -17.72
CA ALA A 74 14.62 -29.57 -16.68
C ALA A 74 13.47 -30.60 -16.74
N THR A 75 13.75 -31.85 -16.34
CA THR A 75 12.75 -32.93 -16.22
C THR A 75 11.84 -32.78 -14.98
N ASP A 76 12.05 -31.73 -14.19
CA ASP A 76 11.22 -31.40 -13.04
C ASP A 76 9.78 -31.18 -13.46
N GLN A 77 8.83 -31.48 -12.57
CA GLN A 77 7.42 -31.16 -12.74
C GLN A 77 7.12 -29.88 -11.96
N PRO A 78 6.97 -28.72 -12.62
CA PRO A 78 6.72 -27.47 -11.91
C PRO A 78 5.32 -27.44 -11.29
N ALA A 79 5.21 -26.94 -10.06
CA ALA A 79 3.95 -26.90 -9.30
C ALA A 79 2.86 -26.05 -10.01
N ILE A 80 3.24 -24.87 -10.52
CA ILE A 80 2.43 -24.03 -11.41
C ILE A 80 3.36 -23.03 -12.13
N PHE A 81 2.87 -22.35 -13.18
CA PHE A 81 3.49 -21.26 -13.95
C PHE A 81 5.03 -21.14 -13.83
N PRO A 82 5.80 -21.79 -14.72
CA PRO A 82 7.22 -21.47 -14.82
C PRO A 82 7.40 -20.03 -15.33
N TRP A 83 8.53 -19.40 -15.03
CA TRP A 83 8.80 -18.01 -15.38
C TRP A 83 10.10 -17.81 -16.11
N LEU A 84 10.15 -16.79 -16.95
CA LEU A 84 11.32 -16.45 -17.75
C LEU A 84 11.52 -14.94 -17.82
N ASN A 85 12.77 -14.49 -17.72
CA ASN A 85 13.13 -13.14 -18.11
C ASN A 85 14.51 -13.08 -18.77
N LEU A 86 14.80 -11.94 -19.39
CA LEU A 86 16.05 -11.64 -20.08
C LEU A 86 16.77 -10.50 -19.35
N ASP A 87 18.11 -10.53 -19.30
CA ASP A 87 18.90 -9.34 -18.94
C ASP A 87 19.09 -8.40 -20.14
N ALA A 88 19.75 -7.26 -19.94
CA ALA A 88 20.03 -6.26 -20.98
C ALA A 88 20.85 -6.79 -22.19
N ARG A 89 21.50 -7.95 -22.04
CA ARG A 89 22.27 -8.62 -23.10
C ARG A 89 21.47 -9.71 -23.81
N GLY A 90 20.31 -10.11 -23.29
CA GLY A 90 19.48 -11.18 -23.86
C GLY A 90 19.77 -12.58 -23.29
N ASN A 91 20.53 -12.69 -22.20
CA ASN A 91 20.68 -13.97 -21.49
C ASN A 91 19.34 -14.34 -20.86
N ALA A 92 18.91 -15.59 -21.00
CA ALA A 92 17.62 -16.03 -20.50
C ALA A 92 17.74 -16.74 -19.15
N TYR A 93 16.82 -16.43 -18.24
CA TYR A 93 16.77 -16.95 -16.88
C TYR A 93 15.43 -17.63 -16.64
N ALA A 94 15.46 -18.95 -16.54
CA ALA A 94 14.30 -19.79 -16.34
C ALA A 94 14.16 -20.12 -14.85
N VAL A 95 13.03 -19.78 -14.25
CA VAL A 95 12.74 -20.04 -12.82
C VAL A 95 11.46 -20.85 -12.66
N TRP A 96 11.46 -21.78 -11.71
CA TRP A 96 10.31 -22.64 -11.45
C TRP A 96 10.35 -23.18 -10.02
N VAL A 97 9.20 -23.63 -9.53
CA VAL A 97 9.08 -24.35 -8.26
C VAL A 97 8.86 -25.84 -8.52
N THR A 98 9.64 -26.69 -7.88
CA THR A 98 9.32 -28.12 -7.76
C THR A 98 9.63 -28.60 -6.34
N ASN A 99 8.76 -29.46 -5.79
CA ASN A 99 8.86 -29.96 -4.41
C ASN A 99 9.07 -28.85 -3.36
N GLY A 100 8.43 -27.69 -3.52
CA GLY A 100 8.54 -26.56 -2.60
C GLY A 100 9.82 -25.74 -2.70
N ILE A 101 10.64 -25.95 -3.74
CA ILE A 101 11.91 -25.25 -3.89
C ILE A 101 11.94 -24.49 -5.21
N VAL A 102 12.34 -23.21 -5.16
CA VAL A 102 12.61 -22.40 -6.35
C VAL A 102 13.98 -22.77 -6.93
N TYR A 103 13.98 -23.08 -8.23
CA TYR A 103 15.17 -23.36 -9.01
C TYR A 103 15.38 -22.31 -10.11
N LEU A 104 16.63 -22.18 -10.52
CA LEU A 104 17.08 -21.35 -11.65
C LEU A 104 17.89 -22.20 -12.63
N SER A 105 17.70 -21.96 -13.92
CA SER A 105 18.61 -22.37 -14.99
C SER A 105 18.86 -21.19 -15.94
N VAL A 106 20.08 -21.13 -16.49
CA VAL A 106 20.55 -20.02 -17.31
C VAL A 106 20.76 -20.48 -18.74
N SER A 107 20.36 -19.67 -19.72
CA SER A 107 20.68 -19.82 -21.14
C SER A 107 21.51 -18.61 -21.58
N PRO A 108 22.85 -18.72 -21.55
CA PRO A 108 23.72 -17.63 -21.98
C PRO A 108 23.57 -17.39 -23.48
N ILE A 109 23.25 -16.17 -23.89
CA ILE A 109 22.96 -15.86 -25.29
C ILE A 109 24.21 -15.85 -26.16
N ASP A 110 25.39 -15.67 -25.55
CA ASP A 110 26.68 -15.69 -26.23
C ASP A 110 27.26 -17.10 -26.39
N ASP A 111 26.64 -18.14 -25.81
CA ASP A 111 26.97 -19.53 -26.14
C ASP A 111 26.61 -19.82 -27.61
N ALA A 112 27.52 -20.43 -28.36
CA ALA A 112 27.34 -20.64 -29.80
C ALA A 112 26.07 -21.43 -30.14
N ARG A 113 25.58 -22.29 -29.23
CA ARG A 113 24.32 -23.05 -29.41
C ARG A 113 23.09 -22.16 -29.28
N ASN A 114 23.18 -21.09 -28.49
CA ASN A 114 22.09 -20.14 -28.25
C ASN A 114 22.14 -18.92 -29.19
N ASN A 115 23.32 -18.59 -29.72
CA ASN A 115 23.57 -17.35 -30.42
C ASN A 115 23.13 -17.43 -31.91
N PRO A 116 22.07 -16.74 -32.34
CA PRO A 116 21.63 -16.74 -33.74
C PRO A 116 22.63 -16.06 -34.70
N HIS A 117 23.61 -15.32 -34.19
CA HIS A 117 24.68 -14.70 -34.97
C HIS A 117 25.98 -15.54 -35.00
N ALA A 118 26.02 -16.71 -34.34
CA ALA A 118 27.17 -17.61 -34.43
C ALA A 118 27.31 -18.23 -35.82
N THR A 119 28.44 -18.90 -36.08
CA THR A 119 28.68 -19.66 -37.31
C THR A 119 29.07 -21.11 -36.97
N PRO A 120 28.21 -22.12 -37.27
CA PRO A 120 26.85 -21.97 -37.80
C PRO A 120 25.91 -21.26 -36.81
N PRO A 121 24.80 -20.66 -37.28
CA PRO A 121 23.83 -19.99 -36.40
C PRO A 121 23.28 -20.93 -35.34
N GLY A 122 23.40 -20.53 -34.08
CA GLY A 122 22.69 -21.13 -32.97
C GLY A 122 21.23 -20.72 -32.93
N ARG A 123 20.51 -21.19 -31.91
CA ARG A 123 19.11 -20.85 -31.69
C ARG A 123 18.88 -20.55 -30.22
N PRO A 124 18.28 -19.39 -29.87
CA PRO A 124 18.07 -19.06 -28.48
C PRO A 124 17.29 -20.12 -27.70
N ALA A 125 17.63 -20.30 -26.43
CA ALA A 125 17.05 -21.30 -25.54
C ALA A 125 17.30 -22.77 -25.95
N THR A 126 18.34 -23.07 -26.73
CA THR A 126 18.74 -24.44 -27.07
C THR A 126 19.61 -25.09 -25.98
N TYR A 127 20.46 -24.31 -25.33
CA TYR A 127 21.28 -24.75 -24.21
C TYR A 127 20.86 -24.08 -22.89
N TRP A 128 20.78 -24.90 -21.85
CA TRP A 128 20.45 -24.53 -20.48
C TRP A 128 21.48 -25.14 -19.50
N THR A 129 21.85 -24.40 -18.46
CA THR A 129 22.70 -24.93 -17.39
C THR A 129 21.94 -25.95 -16.55
N PRO A 130 22.65 -26.84 -15.82
CA PRO A 130 22.03 -27.56 -14.70
C PRO A 130 21.33 -26.59 -13.74
N LYS A 131 20.24 -27.06 -13.12
CA LYS A 131 19.45 -26.24 -12.20
C LYS A 131 20.24 -25.96 -10.91
N VAL A 132 20.05 -24.76 -10.36
CA VAL A 132 20.56 -24.37 -9.04
C VAL A 132 19.40 -23.99 -8.12
N ARG A 133 19.51 -24.32 -6.82
CA ARG A 133 18.54 -23.89 -5.81
C ARG A 133 18.70 -22.39 -5.55
N VAL A 134 17.59 -21.66 -5.57
CA VAL A 134 17.53 -20.21 -5.32
C VAL A 134 17.09 -19.88 -3.90
N THR A 135 16.24 -20.73 -3.31
CA THR A 135 15.75 -20.51 -1.95
C THR A 135 16.87 -20.69 -0.92
N PRO A 136 16.94 -19.83 0.11
CA PRO A 136 17.76 -20.08 1.29
C PRO A 136 17.44 -21.44 1.91
N SER A 137 18.41 -22.03 2.62
CA SER A 137 18.28 -23.37 3.20
C SER A 137 17.12 -23.49 4.17
N GLN A 138 16.82 -22.42 4.93
CA GLN A 138 15.72 -22.35 5.89
C GLN A 138 14.34 -22.30 5.25
N VAL A 139 14.21 -21.86 3.99
CA VAL A 139 12.93 -21.88 3.26
C VAL A 139 12.72 -23.29 2.71
N THR A 140 11.77 -24.02 3.26
CA THR A 140 11.53 -25.44 2.96
C THR A 140 10.25 -25.70 2.16
N SER A 141 9.44 -24.67 1.92
CA SER A 141 8.37 -24.63 0.91
C SER A 141 8.33 -23.24 0.25
N ALA A 142 7.99 -23.18 -1.03
CA ALA A 142 7.98 -21.95 -1.80
C ALA A 142 7.01 -22.06 -2.99
N VAL A 143 6.43 -20.93 -3.41
CA VAL A 143 5.47 -20.81 -4.52
C VAL A 143 5.65 -19.47 -5.26
N PHE A 144 4.99 -19.36 -6.41
CA PHE A 144 4.86 -18.14 -7.21
C PHE A 144 6.20 -17.45 -7.53
N PRO A 145 7.16 -18.16 -8.17
CA PRO A 145 8.43 -17.54 -8.52
C PRO A 145 8.23 -16.54 -9.65
N ALA A 146 8.89 -15.40 -9.52
CA ALA A 146 9.00 -14.36 -10.53
C ALA A 146 10.47 -13.97 -10.69
N VAL A 147 10.89 -13.55 -11.89
CA VAL A 147 12.27 -13.15 -12.19
C VAL A 147 12.31 -11.89 -13.05
N THR A 148 13.25 -11.00 -12.73
CA THR A 148 13.57 -9.81 -13.54
C THR A 148 15.08 -9.73 -13.78
N GLY A 149 15.45 -9.27 -14.98
CA GLY A 149 16.85 -9.10 -15.40
C GLY A 149 17.21 -7.64 -15.57
N GLY A 150 18.33 -7.22 -14.99
CA GLY A 150 18.89 -5.89 -15.14
C GLY A 150 20.04 -5.88 -16.15
N ASP A 151 21.19 -5.33 -15.75
CA ASP A 151 22.41 -5.42 -16.54
C ASP A 151 22.90 -6.86 -16.67
N THR A 152 23.84 -7.08 -17.59
CA THR A 152 24.33 -8.42 -17.94
C THR A 152 24.70 -9.25 -16.71
N GLY A 153 24.04 -10.41 -16.55
CA GLY A 153 24.27 -11.33 -15.44
C GLY A 153 23.59 -10.96 -14.12
N ARG A 154 22.88 -9.83 -14.03
CA ARG A 154 22.22 -9.37 -12.79
C ARG A 154 20.74 -9.68 -12.83
N ILE A 155 20.28 -10.47 -11.87
CA ILE A 155 18.87 -10.85 -11.76
C ILE A 155 18.37 -10.76 -10.32
N ALA A 156 17.07 -10.51 -10.19
CA ALA A 156 16.34 -10.73 -8.94
C ALA A 156 15.23 -11.75 -9.18
N ILE A 157 14.96 -12.57 -8.16
CA ILE A 157 13.92 -13.60 -8.17
C ILE A 157 13.07 -13.41 -6.92
N ALA A 158 11.79 -13.09 -7.09
CA ALA A 158 10.83 -13.00 -6.00
C ALA A 158 10.02 -14.29 -5.90
N TYR A 159 9.61 -14.66 -4.69
CA TYR A 159 8.76 -15.82 -4.42
C TYR A 159 8.15 -15.72 -3.02
N MET A 160 7.04 -16.43 -2.78
CA MET A 160 6.55 -16.65 -1.41
C MET A 160 7.20 -17.90 -0.84
N GLY A 161 7.68 -17.83 0.39
CA GLY A 161 8.39 -18.90 1.06
C GLY A 161 7.90 -19.12 2.49
N SER A 162 7.96 -20.38 2.92
CA SER A 162 7.69 -20.80 4.28
C SER A 162 8.92 -21.51 4.87
N GLU A 163 9.23 -21.16 6.12
CA GLU A 163 10.33 -21.78 6.89
C GLU A 163 9.82 -22.94 7.77
N ASP A 164 8.51 -23.00 8.02
CA ASP A 164 7.85 -23.98 8.89
C ASP A 164 6.87 -24.91 8.15
N CYS A 165 6.78 -24.82 6.83
CA CYS A 165 6.21 -25.83 5.96
C CYS A 165 7.28 -26.45 5.06
N THR A 166 7.27 -27.78 4.94
CA THR A 166 8.24 -28.53 4.14
C THR A 166 7.57 -29.20 2.93
N GLY A 167 8.18 -29.06 1.76
CA GLY A 167 7.73 -29.70 0.52
C GLY A 167 6.63 -28.90 -0.18
N VAL A 168 5.66 -29.60 -0.77
CA VAL A 168 4.60 -28.95 -1.55
C VAL A 168 3.66 -28.12 -0.67
N SER A 169 3.32 -26.92 -1.15
CA SER A 169 2.56 -25.92 -0.41
C SER A 169 1.11 -26.33 -0.13
N ASP A 170 0.54 -27.18 -0.97
CA ASP A 170 -0.84 -27.69 -0.88
C ASP A 170 -1.09 -28.51 0.41
N ASN A 171 -0.03 -28.97 1.08
CA ASN A 171 -0.11 -29.82 2.28
C ASN A 171 0.30 -29.09 3.57
N CYS A 172 0.56 -27.78 3.54
CA CYS A 172 0.97 -27.06 4.73
C CYS A 172 -0.16 -27.00 5.77
N ALA A 173 0.19 -27.07 7.05
CA ALA A 173 -0.76 -26.90 8.14
C ALA A 173 -1.31 -25.48 8.19
N ASP A 174 -2.54 -25.30 8.69
CA ASP A 174 -3.23 -23.99 8.80
C ASP A 174 -2.43 -22.91 9.54
N ALA A 175 -1.48 -23.30 10.40
CA ALA A 175 -0.62 -22.42 11.15
C ALA A 175 0.70 -22.03 10.45
N ALA A 176 1.04 -22.68 9.32
CA ALA A 176 2.28 -22.42 8.58
C ALA A 176 2.38 -20.96 8.15
N HIS A 177 3.56 -20.37 8.21
CA HIS A 177 3.77 -18.95 7.93
C HIS A 177 4.44 -18.75 6.58
N TRP A 178 3.91 -17.80 5.82
CA TRP A 178 4.44 -17.42 4.52
C TRP A 178 4.90 -15.97 4.52
N ASN A 179 6.05 -15.75 3.91
CA ASN A 179 6.65 -14.44 3.70
C ASN A 179 7.09 -14.31 2.24
N THR A 180 7.08 -13.10 1.72
CA THR A 180 7.64 -12.80 0.41
C THR A 180 9.15 -12.60 0.52
N TYR A 181 9.91 -13.26 -0.34
CA TYR A 181 11.37 -13.16 -0.41
C TYR A 181 11.80 -12.63 -1.77
N VAL A 182 12.97 -11.99 -1.80
CA VAL A 182 13.74 -11.75 -3.02
C VAL A 182 15.12 -12.35 -2.86
N SER A 183 15.56 -13.10 -3.87
CA SER A 183 16.93 -13.57 -4.06
C SER A 183 17.58 -12.80 -5.21
N VAL A 184 18.75 -12.22 -4.99
CA VAL A 184 19.52 -11.43 -5.96
C VAL A 184 20.82 -12.14 -6.30
N LEU A 185 21.10 -12.23 -7.59
CA LEU A 185 22.38 -12.70 -8.13
C LEU A 185 22.99 -11.57 -8.96
N THR A 186 24.15 -11.07 -8.55
CA THR A 186 24.87 -10.02 -9.29
C THR A 186 25.75 -10.57 -10.42
N ASP A 187 25.86 -11.91 -10.52
CA ASP A 187 26.57 -12.62 -11.59
C ASP A 187 25.98 -14.04 -11.77
N ALA A 188 24.75 -14.12 -12.26
CA ALA A 188 24.07 -15.37 -12.57
C ALA A 188 24.77 -16.16 -13.71
N LEU A 189 25.58 -15.51 -14.54
CA LEU A 189 26.37 -16.17 -15.59
C LEU A 189 27.53 -17.00 -15.02
N SER A 190 27.88 -16.83 -13.73
CA SER A 190 28.87 -17.68 -13.07
C SER A 190 28.46 -19.16 -13.11
N ILE A 191 27.14 -19.44 -13.08
CA ILE A 191 26.56 -20.78 -13.19
C ILE A 191 27.01 -21.47 -14.48
N ALA A 192 26.93 -20.77 -15.62
CA ALA A 192 27.34 -21.30 -16.91
C ALA A 192 28.86 -21.48 -17.02
N ARG A 193 29.62 -20.68 -16.29
CA ARG A 193 31.09 -20.79 -16.21
C ARG A 193 31.58 -21.85 -15.22
N GLY A 194 30.68 -22.52 -14.48
CA GLY A 194 31.04 -23.44 -13.40
C GLY A 194 31.71 -22.74 -12.20
N GLY A 195 31.49 -21.43 -12.05
CA GLY A 195 32.01 -20.63 -10.95
C GLY A 195 31.12 -20.70 -9.69
N PRO A 196 31.56 -20.08 -8.58
CA PRO A 196 30.75 -19.99 -7.38
C PRO A 196 29.46 -19.20 -7.66
N THR A 197 28.35 -19.68 -7.12
CA THR A 197 27.05 -18.99 -7.18
C THR A 197 26.79 -18.33 -5.83
N THR A 198 26.82 -16.99 -5.81
CA THR A 198 26.46 -16.20 -4.62
C THR A 198 25.06 -15.66 -4.79
N ILE A 199 24.18 -16.00 -3.86
CA ILE A 199 22.79 -15.55 -3.82
C ILE A 199 22.59 -14.77 -2.53
N LEU A 200 22.13 -13.53 -2.67
CA LEU A 200 21.77 -12.67 -1.54
C LEU A 200 20.25 -12.63 -1.43
N ALA A 201 19.71 -13.10 -0.31
CA ALA A 201 18.27 -13.22 -0.14
C ALA A 201 17.78 -12.48 1.11
N GLY A 202 16.57 -11.92 1.03
CA GLY A 202 15.93 -11.22 2.15
C GLY A 202 14.41 -11.30 2.08
N LYS A 203 13.76 -11.10 3.23
CA LYS A 203 12.31 -10.91 3.30
C LYS A 203 11.96 -9.51 2.79
N VAL A 204 10.87 -9.42 2.05
CA VAL A 204 10.33 -8.19 1.46
C VAL A 204 9.30 -7.56 2.40
N ASN A 205 8.50 -8.41 3.02
CA ASN A 205 7.40 -8.06 3.91
C ASN A 205 7.87 -7.87 5.36
N HIS A 206 7.24 -6.95 6.09
CA HIS A 206 7.54 -6.69 7.50
C HIS A 206 6.76 -7.60 8.48
N ARG A 207 5.69 -8.22 8.01
CA ARG A 207 4.79 -9.08 8.77
C ARG A 207 4.40 -10.29 7.93
N ILE A 208 3.95 -11.38 8.55
CA ILE A 208 3.48 -12.58 7.85
C ILE A 208 2.44 -12.20 6.78
N ASP A 209 2.64 -12.67 5.55
CA ASP A 209 1.75 -12.37 4.42
C ASP A 209 0.55 -13.33 4.38
N HIS A 210 0.78 -14.59 4.76
CA HIS A 210 -0.23 -15.64 4.65
C HIS A 210 -0.01 -16.76 5.68
N ARG A 211 -1.10 -17.45 6.02
CA ARG A 211 -1.13 -18.61 6.91
C ARG A 211 -1.81 -19.81 6.25
N GLY A 212 -1.28 -21.02 6.40
CA GLY A 212 -1.93 -22.24 5.91
C GLY A 212 -1.35 -22.79 4.61
N GLN A 213 -2.08 -23.70 3.96
CA GLN A 213 -1.69 -24.20 2.63
C GLN A 213 -1.91 -23.16 1.55
N VAL A 214 -1.09 -23.24 0.50
CA VAL A 214 -1.28 -22.48 -0.73
C VAL A 214 -1.44 -23.49 -1.87
N CYS A 215 -2.61 -23.49 -2.49
CA CYS A 215 -2.92 -24.46 -3.52
C CYS A 215 -2.32 -24.07 -4.87
N THR A 216 -1.64 -25.02 -5.50
CA THR A 216 -0.92 -24.82 -6.77
C THR A 216 -1.56 -25.53 -7.96
N SER A 217 -2.72 -26.14 -7.77
CA SER A 217 -3.46 -26.87 -8.82
C SER A 217 -4.23 -25.97 -9.81
N GLY A 218 -4.00 -24.66 -9.81
CA GLY A 218 -4.66 -23.72 -10.73
C GLY A 218 -6.18 -23.68 -10.57
N THR A 219 -6.92 -23.64 -11.68
CA THR A 219 -8.39 -23.51 -11.68
C THR A 219 -9.13 -24.76 -11.20
N THR A 220 -8.44 -25.90 -11.06
CA THR A 220 -9.03 -27.15 -10.53
C THR A 220 -8.76 -27.29 -9.03
N CYS A 221 -8.25 -26.25 -8.40
CA CYS A 221 -7.95 -26.26 -6.97
C CYS A 221 -9.23 -26.35 -6.11
N SER A 222 -9.16 -27.14 -5.05
CA SER A 222 -10.15 -27.18 -3.95
C SER A 222 -9.62 -26.64 -2.62
N GLY A 223 -8.33 -26.29 -2.56
CA GLY A 223 -7.66 -25.65 -1.42
C GLY A 223 -7.68 -24.12 -1.50
N ASP A 224 -6.72 -23.47 -0.84
CA ASP A 224 -6.71 -22.03 -0.65
C ASP A 224 -6.06 -21.34 -1.86
N ARG A 225 -6.83 -20.44 -2.46
CA ARG A 225 -6.50 -19.66 -3.65
C ARG A 225 -6.58 -18.16 -3.43
N SER A 226 -6.67 -17.74 -2.18
CA SER A 226 -6.81 -16.34 -1.76
C SER A 226 -5.65 -15.44 -2.16
N LEU A 227 -4.48 -15.99 -2.52
CA LEU A 227 -3.33 -15.19 -3.00
C LEU A 227 -3.31 -14.97 -4.52
N LEU A 228 -4.15 -15.69 -5.28
CA LEU A 228 -4.35 -15.53 -6.73
C LEU A 228 -3.08 -15.57 -7.62
N ASP A 229 -1.99 -16.18 -7.16
CA ASP A 229 -0.67 -16.22 -7.85
C ASP A 229 -0.11 -14.82 -8.20
N MET A 230 -0.57 -13.76 -7.52
CA MET A 230 -0.23 -12.38 -7.89
C MET A 230 1.07 -11.94 -7.21
N LEU A 231 2.18 -12.22 -7.88
CA LEU A 231 3.52 -11.76 -7.49
C LEU A 231 4.30 -11.36 -8.74
N ASP A 232 4.91 -10.17 -8.72
CA ASP A 232 5.78 -9.67 -9.79
C ASP A 232 6.85 -8.75 -9.21
N LEU A 233 7.94 -8.56 -9.95
CA LEU A 233 9.02 -7.65 -9.59
C LEU A 233 9.60 -6.92 -10.81
N GLY A 234 10.05 -5.71 -10.56
CA GLY A 234 10.81 -4.89 -11.50
C GLY A 234 11.93 -4.16 -10.79
N PHE A 235 12.53 -3.19 -11.47
CA PHE A 235 13.49 -2.28 -10.86
C PHE A 235 13.35 -0.89 -11.45
N ASP A 236 13.75 0.12 -10.69
CA ASP A 236 13.73 1.50 -11.14
C ASP A 236 15.00 1.90 -11.91
N GLN A 237 15.08 3.16 -12.35
CA GLN A 237 16.22 3.70 -13.09
C GLN A 237 17.54 3.69 -12.30
N THR A 238 17.50 3.46 -10.99
CA THR A 238 18.67 3.32 -10.11
C THR A 238 19.02 1.86 -9.83
N GLY A 239 18.26 0.92 -10.39
CA GLY A 239 18.44 -0.52 -10.20
C GLY A 239 17.88 -1.07 -8.90
N ARG A 240 17.08 -0.28 -8.16
CA ARG A 240 16.41 -0.72 -6.94
C ARG A 240 15.26 -1.64 -7.27
N ILE A 241 15.21 -2.79 -6.64
CA ILE A 241 14.16 -3.78 -6.87
C ILE A 241 12.84 -3.29 -6.26
N GLY A 242 11.75 -3.38 -7.01
CA GLY A 242 10.38 -3.19 -6.54
C GLY A 242 9.59 -4.49 -6.69
N VAL A 243 8.80 -4.86 -5.69
CA VAL A 243 8.02 -6.11 -5.66
C VAL A 243 6.57 -5.78 -5.37
N VAL A 244 5.67 -6.34 -6.18
CA VAL A 244 4.25 -6.41 -5.86
C VAL A 244 3.95 -7.82 -5.36
N PHE A 245 3.28 -7.92 -4.22
CA PHE A 245 2.95 -9.19 -3.57
C PHE A 245 1.62 -9.09 -2.84
N MET A 246 1.13 -10.24 -2.38
CA MET A 246 -0.18 -10.37 -1.73
C MET A 246 -0.04 -10.66 -0.24
N ASP A 247 -0.85 -9.97 0.56
CA ASP A 247 -0.98 -10.15 2.00
C ASP A 247 -2.45 -10.36 2.35
N ASN A 248 -2.78 -11.47 2.98
CA ASN A 248 -4.11 -11.77 3.48
C ASN A 248 -4.09 -12.21 4.95
N ASN A 249 -3.04 -11.86 5.69
CA ASN A 249 -2.95 -12.14 7.12
C ASN A 249 -3.63 -11.01 7.90
N ASN A 250 -4.97 -10.94 7.87
CA ASN A 250 -5.77 -9.95 8.61
C ASN A 250 -7.22 -10.41 8.78
N GLY A 251 -7.97 -9.73 9.62
CA GLY A 251 -9.37 -10.07 9.93
C GLY A 251 -10.36 -9.94 8.76
N LEU A 252 -10.11 -9.02 7.81
CA LEU A 252 -10.92 -8.91 6.59
C LEU A 252 -10.81 -10.17 5.72
N ALA A 253 -9.59 -10.70 5.61
CA ALA A 253 -9.31 -11.91 4.83
C ALA A 253 -9.78 -13.18 5.55
N ALA A 254 -9.50 -13.32 6.85
CA ALA A 254 -9.85 -14.50 7.63
C ALA A 254 -9.84 -14.23 9.15
N GLU A 255 -10.95 -14.54 9.83
CA GLU A 255 -11.06 -14.52 11.29
C GLU A 255 -11.63 -15.87 11.80
N PRO A 256 -10.90 -16.64 12.63
CA PRO A 256 -9.47 -16.47 12.97
C PRO A 256 -8.57 -16.68 11.74
N ARG A 257 -7.33 -16.16 11.78
CA ARG A 257 -6.43 -16.16 10.59
C ARG A 257 -6.05 -17.55 10.08
N THR A 258 -6.21 -18.59 10.90
CA THR A 258 -6.02 -19.99 10.52
C THR A 258 -7.25 -20.59 9.85
N ASN A 259 -8.29 -19.81 9.55
CA ASN A 259 -9.46 -20.28 8.81
C ASN A 259 -9.01 -20.70 7.39
N PRO A 260 -9.31 -21.92 6.94
CA PRO A 260 -8.97 -22.38 5.60
C PRO A 260 -9.80 -21.70 4.50
N SER A 261 -10.93 -21.07 4.84
CA SER A 261 -11.75 -20.26 3.93
C SER A 261 -11.35 -18.80 4.05
N LYS A 262 -10.48 -18.33 3.17
CA LYS A 262 -9.97 -16.95 3.16
C LYS A 262 -10.53 -16.14 2.00
N ALA A 263 -10.81 -14.87 2.26
CA ALA A 263 -11.12 -13.90 1.22
C ALA A 263 -9.86 -13.44 0.47
N GLY A 264 -10.05 -12.62 -0.56
CA GLY A 264 -8.99 -12.14 -1.45
C GLY A 264 -7.94 -11.26 -0.75
N PRO A 265 -6.79 -11.02 -1.40
CA PRO A 265 -5.62 -10.45 -0.76
C PRO A 265 -5.55 -8.92 -0.85
N PHE A 266 -4.78 -8.31 0.06
CA PHE A 266 -4.28 -6.95 -0.11
C PHE A 266 -3.05 -6.97 -1.01
N THR A 267 -3.09 -6.14 -2.05
CA THR A 267 -1.89 -5.88 -2.86
C THR A 267 -0.96 -4.96 -2.09
N GLN A 268 0.27 -5.44 -1.87
CA GLN A 268 1.35 -4.70 -1.26
C GLN A 268 2.41 -4.36 -2.31
N PHE A 269 3.08 -3.23 -2.12
CA PHE A 269 4.26 -2.86 -2.87
C PHE A 269 5.40 -2.55 -1.92
N ALA A 270 6.55 -3.17 -2.15
CA ALA A 270 7.79 -2.88 -1.42
C ALA A 270 8.89 -2.53 -2.40
N LYS A 271 9.81 -1.67 -1.96
CA LYS A 271 10.95 -1.22 -2.76
C LYS A 271 12.22 -1.30 -1.94
N GLU A 272 13.25 -1.89 -2.52
CA GLU A 272 14.55 -2.13 -1.89
C GLU A 272 15.12 -0.83 -1.32
N VAL A 273 15.46 -0.85 -0.03
CA VAL A 273 16.11 0.26 0.66
C VAL A 273 17.58 -0.03 0.94
N ALA A 274 17.99 -1.29 0.97
CA ALA A 274 19.38 -1.70 1.12
C ALA A 274 19.61 -3.04 0.42
N GLY A 275 20.73 -3.17 -0.29
CA GLY A 275 21.08 -4.42 -0.97
C GLY A 275 21.77 -4.21 -2.32
N PRO A 276 21.93 -5.27 -3.13
CA PRO A 276 22.58 -5.20 -4.43
C PRO A 276 21.67 -4.61 -5.50
N SER A 277 22.19 -3.68 -6.29
CA SER A 277 21.49 -3.15 -7.47
C SER A 277 21.53 -4.12 -8.65
N LEU A 278 20.44 -4.11 -9.43
CA LEU A 278 20.37 -4.80 -10.72
C LEU A 278 21.11 -4.08 -11.85
N LEU A 279 21.60 -2.87 -11.62
CA LEU A 279 22.51 -2.20 -12.53
C LEU A 279 23.97 -2.53 -12.17
N ALA A 280 24.83 -2.55 -13.17
CA ALA A 280 26.27 -2.65 -12.98
C ALA A 280 26.81 -1.32 -12.43
N PRO A 281 27.86 -1.36 -11.58
CA PRO A 281 28.47 -0.15 -11.10
C PRO A 281 29.04 0.67 -12.25
N THR A 282 28.78 1.97 -12.24
CA THR A 282 29.37 2.92 -13.17
C THR A 282 30.63 3.53 -12.53
N GLY A 283 31.80 3.36 -13.15
CA GLY A 283 33.07 3.84 -12.59
C GLY A 283 33.55 3.07 -11.35
N THR A 284 34.03 3.78 -10.33
CA THR A 284 34.61 3.19 -9.10
C THR A 284 33.61 3.04 -7.95
N GLY A 285 32.33 3.37 -8.14
CA GLY A 285 31.30 3.25 -7.12
C GLY A 285 30.86 1.79 -6.92
N THR A 286 30.41 1.44 -5.71
CA THR A 286 29.69 0.19 -5.48
C THR A 286 28.26 0.31 -6.02
N SER A 287 27.75 -0.75 -6.66
CA SER A 287 26.35 -0.79 -7.14
C SER A 287 25.39 -1.20 -6.02
N GLY A 288 25.56 -0.63 -4.82
CA GLY A 288 24.75 -0.95 -3.65
C GLY A 288 23.63 0.08 -3.48
N VAL A 289 22.43 -0.40 -3.15
CA VAL A 289 21.34 0.44 -2.66
C VAL A 289 21.57 0.68 -1.16
N SER A 290 21.45 1.93 -0.73
CA SER A 290 21.44 2.29 0.70
C SER A 290 20.63 3.59 0.87
N ILE A 291 19.36 3.42 1.24
CA ILE A 291 18.36 4.47 1.41
C ILE A 291 17.87 4.37 2.86
N SER A 292 17.98 5.48 3.58
CA SER A 292 17.36 5.59 4.90
C SER A 292 15.92 6.06 4.73
N ILE A 293 14.98 5.32 5.30
CA ILE A 293 13.58 5.74 5.42
C ILE A 293 13.38 6.30 6.83
N PRO A 294 12.92 7.55 6.98
CA PRO A 294 12.59 8.11 8.28
C PRO A 294 11.59 7.23 9.03
N GLN A 295 11.82 7.03 10.33
CA GLN A 295 10.88 6.34 11.22
C GLN A 295 9.92 7.33 11.87
N ASN A 296 8.76 6.83 12.28
CA ASN A 296 7.71 7.56 13.02
C ASN A 296 7.06 8.72 12.26
N GLY A 297 7.52 9.07 11.07
CA GLY A 297 6.85 10.02 10.21
C GLY A 297 7.59 10.29 8.92
N ARG A 298 6.86 10.76 7.92
CA ARG A 298 7.39 11.05 6.59
C ARG A 298 6.63 12.22 5.97
N THR A 299 7.37 13.11 5.32
CA THR A 299 6.80 14.21 4.53
C THR A 299 6.27 13.68 3.20
N ASP A 300 5.25 14.34 2.70
CA ASP A 300 4.70 14.11 1.37
C ASP A 300 5.03 15.27 0.44
N ALA A 301 4.94 15.04 -0.86
CA ALA A 301 4.99 16.14 -1.83
C ALA A 301 3.73 17.02 -1.65
N SER A 302 3.81 18.28 -2.06
CA SER A 302 2.63 19.14 -2.10
C SER A 302 2.12 19.22 -3.54
N GLY A 303 0.81 19.27 -3.71
CA GLY A 303 0.18 19.56 -4.99
C GLY A 303 -0.13 18.33 -5.85
N ASP A 304 -0.08 17.13 -5.29
CA ASP A 304 -0.34 15.85 -5.94
C ASP A 304 -1.72 15.25 -5.64
N ALA A 305 -2.53 15.87 -4.77
CA ALA A 305 -3.96 15.61 -4.63
C ALA A 305 -4.81 16.15 -5.80
N THR A 306 -4.49 15.70 -7.02
CA THR A 306 -5.14 16.19 -8.24
C THR A 306 -6.42 15.43 -8.57
N TRP A 307 -7.47 16.16 -8.99
CA TRP A 307 -8.72 15.55 -9.43
C TRP A 307 -9.31 16.22 -10.69
N PRO A 308 -9.68 15.46 -11.73
CA PRO A 308 -9.42 14.01 -11.90
C PRO A 308 -7.91 13.75 -11.99
N ASN A 309 -7.42 12.57 -11.62
CA ASN A 309 -5.98 12.26 -11.66
C ASN A 309 -5.47 12.08 -13.10
N VAL A 310 -5.33 13.20 -13.80
CA VAL A 310 -4.81 13.34 -15.15
C VAL A 310 -3.87 14.55 -15.20
N ALA A 311 -2.95 14.56 -16.15
CA ALA A 311 -1.96 15.62 -16.24
C ALA A 311 -2.61 17.02 -16.36
N GLY A 312 -2.20 17.95 -15.50
CA GLY A 312 -2.66 19.34 -15.50
C GLY A 312 -3.94 19.61 -14.70
N SER A 313 -4.50 18.61 -14.02
CA SER A 313 -5.65 18.80 -13.14
C SER A 313 -5.34 19.67 -11.93
N ALA A 314 -6.39 20.31 -11.39
CA ALA A 314 -6.27 21.15 -10.21
C ALA A 314 -6.00 20.31 -8.96
N ASN A 315 -5.19 20.87 -8.07
CA ASN A 315 -4.94 20.32 -6.74
C ASN A 315 -6.13 20.62 -5.81
N LEU A 316 -6.63 19.61 -5.12
CA LEU A 316 -7.65 19.72 -4.08
C LEU A 316 -6.96 19.86 -2.72
N ARG A 317 -6.71 21.11 -2.31
CA ARG A 317 -5.80 21.44 -1.20
C ARG A 317 -6.18 20.87 0.17
N SER A 318 -7.46 20.62 0.45
CA SER A 318 -7.85 19.98 1.70
C SER A 318 -7.56 18.48 1.71
N LEU A 319 -7.46 17.87 0.52
CA LEU A 319 -7.09 16.47 0.31
C LEU A 319 -5.58 16.28 0.11
N ASP A 320 -4.84 17.35 -0.16
CA ASP A 320 -3.37 17.41 -0.31
C ASP A 320 -2.69 17.19 1.04
N LEU A 321 -2.23 15.95 1.24
CA LEU A 321 -1.48 15.52 2.40
C LEU A 321 -0.06 16.08 2.29
N LEU A 322 0.48 16.62 3.38
CA LEU A 322 1.87 17.10 3.43
C LEU A 322 2.79 16.13 4.18
N GLY A 323 2.24 14.98 4.58
CA GLY A 323 2.93 13.94 5.31
C GLY A 323 2.05 13.28 6.36
N ALA A 324 2.66 12.37 7.11
CA ALA A 324 2.04 11.72 8.25
C ALA A 324 3.11 11.39 9.32
N SER A 325 2.69 11.35 10.57
CA SER A 325 3.55 10.99 11.71
C SER A 325 2.75 10.32 12.81
N VAL A 326 3.42 9.53 13.65
CA VAL A 326 2.79 8.79 14.75
C VAL A 326 3.67 8.79 16.00
N PHE A 327 3.05 8.95 17.15
CA PHE A 327 3.72 8.95 18.46
C PHE A 327 2.73 8.58 19.57
N VAL A 328 3.24 8.46 20.79
CA VAL A 328 2.42 8.25 21.99
C VAL A 328 2.29 9.54 22.79
N SER A 329 1.08 9.89 23.18
CA SER A 329 0.80 10.97 24.13
C SER A 329 -0.13 10.46 25.21
N GLY A 330 0.35 10.38 26.46
CA GLY A 330 -0.42 9.75 27.54
C GLY A 330 -0.67 8.27 27.25
N SER A 331 -1.93 7.85 27.24
CA SER A 331 -2.39 6.49 26.91
C SER A 331 -2.70 6.27 25.43
N ASP A 332 -2.54 7.29 24.60
CA ASP A 332 -3.12 7.31 23.26
C ASP A 332 -2.04 7.20 22.19
N LEU A 333 -2.39 6.45 21.14
CA LEU A 333 -1.73 6.55 19.84
C LEU A 333 -2.19 7.86 19.20
N VAL A 334 -1.24 8.70 18.79
CA VAL A 334 -1.54 9.96 18.10
C VAL A 334 -0.96 9.90 16.70
N ALA A 335 -1.82 10.09 15.70
CA ALA A 335 -1.42 10.30 14.32
C ALA A 335 -1.62 11.77 13.93
N ARG A 336 -0.60 12.40 13.35
CA ARG A 336 -0.68 13.78 12.87
C ARG A 336 -0.45 13.82 11.36
N ILE A 337 -1.41 14.39 10.65
CA ILE A 337 -1.49 14.48 9.18
C ILE A 337 -1.57 15.97 8.80
N PRO A 338 -0.44 16.63 8.51
CA PRO A 338 -0.49 17.98 7.94
C PRO A 338 -1.16 17.99 6.56
N LEU A 339 -1.97 19.02 6.30
CA LEU A 339 -2.74 19.22 5.06
C LEU A 339 -2.42 20.59 4.46
N ALA A 340 -2.50 20.73 3.13
CA ALA A 340 -2.32 22.04 2.50
C ALA A 340 -3.45 23.04 2.80
N ASP A 341 -4.62 22.56 3.25
CA ASP A 341 -5.74 23.32 3.80
C ASP A 341 -6.57 22.47 4.78
N ALA A 342 -6.26 22.54 6.08
CA ALA A 342 -6.96 21.78 7.13
C ALA A 342 -8.26 22.44 7.63
N THR A 343 -8.91 23.30 6.83
CA THR A 343 -10.14 24.00 7.26
C THR A 343 -11.40 23.32 6.73
N ARG A 344 -12.50 23.40 7.51
CA ARG A 344 -13.82 22.92 7.05
C ARG A 344 -14.29 23.63 5.78
N ALA A 345 -13.98 24.92 5.64
CA ALA A 345 -14.27 25.67 4.42
C ALA A 345 -13.49 25.13 3.20
N GLY A 346 -12.24 24.72 3.42
CA GLY A 346 -11.44 24.02 2.41
C GLY A 346 -12.05 22.69 1.98
N MET A 347 -12.47 21.88 2.96
CA MET A 347 -13.13 20.60 2.72
C MET A 347 -14.45 20.76 1.94
N ALA A 348 -15.29 21.73 2.32
CA ALA A 348 -16.52 22.05 1.59
C ALA A 348 -16.24 22.41 0.13
N ARG A 349 -15.24 23.28 -0.10
CA ARG A 349 -14.82 23.72 -1.43
C ARG A 349 -14.33 22.55 -2.26
N ASP A 350 -13.48 21.70 -1.71
CA ASP A 350 -12.82 20.65 -2.47
C ASP A 350 -13.73 19.44 -2.70
N LEU A 351 -14.69 19.16 -1.81
CA LEU A 351 -15.78 18.21 -2.06
C LEU A 351 -16.66 18.68 -3.23
N ALA A 352 -17.01 19.97 -3.27
CA ALA A 352 -17.77 20.55 -4.37
C ALA A 352 -16.97 20.51 -5.69
N ALA A 353 -15.67 20.80 -5.65
CA ALA A 353 -14.79 20.71 -6.82
C ALA A 353 -14.64 19.27 -7.33
N TYR A 354 -14.52 18.29 -6.43
CA TYR A 354 -14.50 16.87 -6.77
C TYR A 354 -15.77 16.45 -7.52
N ASN A 355 -16.94 16.85 -7.01
CA ASN A 355 -18.26 16.54 -7.57
C ASN A 355 -18.60 17.32 -8.84
N ALA A 356 -17.90 18.41 -9.14
CA ALA A 356 -18.08 19.16 -10.39
C ALA A 356 -17.50 18.42 -11.62
N VAL A 357 -16.62 17.45 -11.41
CA VAL A 357 -16.07 16.60 -12.48
C VAL A 357 -17.09 15.51 -12.83
N PRO A 358 -17.46 15.32 -14.11
CA PRO A 358 -18.37 14.24 -14.51
C PRO A 358 -17.82 12.86 -14.12
N GLN A 359 -18.64 12.07 -13.42
CA GLN A 359 -18.28 10.73 -12.97
C GLN A 359 -19.31 9.69 -13.43
N SER A 360 -18.87 8.43 -13.53
CA SER A 360 -19.76 7.27 -13.75
C SER A 360 -20.42 6.79 -12.46
N THR A 361 -20.10 7.40 -11.33
CA THR A 361 -20.59 7.08 -9.98
C THR A 361 -21.41 8.25 -9.44
N PRO A 362 -22.30 8.02 -8.47
CA PRO A 362 -22.95 9.11 -7.74
C PRO A 362 -21.94 10.11 -7.17
N PRO A 363 -22.34 11.39 -6.99
CA PRO A 363 -21.51 12.38 -6.29
C PRO A 363 -21.05 11.85 -4.93
N ALA A 364 -19.83 12.20 -4.54
CA ALA A 364 -19.32 11.97 -3.20
C ALA A 364 -20.16 12.73 -2.18
N ASP A 365 -20.52 12.04 -1.11
CA ASP A 365 -21.24 12.61 0.03
C ASP A 365 -20.28 13.05 1.14
N ARG A 366 -19.06 12.51 1.17
CA ARG A 366 -18.07 12.82 2.21
C ARG A 366 -16.64 12.84 1.69
N LEU A 367 -15.79 13.54 2.44
CA LEU A 367 -14.34 13.36 2.43
C LEU A 367 -13.94 12.51 3.64
N GLN A 368 -13.01 11.57 3.46
CA GLN A 368 -12.50 10.72 4.53
C GLN A 368 -10.97 10.78 4.57
N TYR A 369 -10.43 10.97 5.76
CA TYR A 369 -8.99 11.00 6.03
C TYR A 369 -8.65 9.82 6.93
N VAL A 370 -7.72 8.99 6.51
CA VAL A 370 -7.42 7.71 7.17
C VAL A 370 -5.93 7.62 7.47
N PHE A 371 -5.57 7.42 8.73
CA PHE A 371 -4.25 6.93 9.12
C PHE A 371 -4.32 5.42 9.32
N ARG A 372 -3.79 4.65 8.37
CA ARG A 372 -3.73 3.18 8.42
C ARG A 372 -2.37 2.73 8.91
N PHE A 373 -2.32 1.70 9.75
CA PHE A 373 -1.08 1.07 10.18
C PHE A 373 -1.27 -0.43 10.42
N SER A 374 -0.17 -1.18 10.32
CA SER A 374 -0.18 -2.63 10.54
C SER A 374 0.63 -2.99 11.79
N THR A 375 0.16 -4.01 12.50
CA THR A 375 0.94 -4.74 13.50
C THR A 375 1.49 -6.02 12.85
N ALA A 376 2.05 -6.94 13.66
CA ALA A 376 2.50 -8.24 13.16
C ALA A 376 1.39 -9.07 12.49
N GLU A 377 0.13 -8.72 12.77
CA GLU A 377 -0.97 -9.66 12.66
C GLU A 377 -2.25 -8.99 12.14
N ASP A 378 -2.50 -7.71 12.45
CA ASP A 378 -3.68 -6.99 11.99
C ASP A 378 -3.35 -5.66 11.35
N VAL A 379 -4.34 -5.11 10.65
CA VAL A 379 -4.33 -3.77 10.08
C VAL A 379 -5.41 -2.95 10.77
N PHE A 380 -5.04 -1.76 11.21
CA PHE A 380 -5.91 -0.85 11.94
C PHE A 380 -5.92 0.52 11.27
N HIS A 381 -6.89 1.34 11.65
CA HIS A 381 -6.92 2.72 11.24
C HIS A 381 -7.49 3.64 12.33
N LEU A 382 -7.10 4.91 12.22
CA LEU A 382 -7.79 6.05 12.78
C LEU A 382 -8.30 6.90 11.62
N SER A 383 -9.51 7.44 11.74
CA SER A 383 -10.18 8.15 10.65
C SER A 383 -10.87 9.43 11.13
N MET A 384 -11.01 10.38 10.20
CA MET A 384 -11.91 11.52 10.30
C MET A 384 -12.72 11.64 9.01
N GLU A 385 -13.98 12.04 9.15
CA GLU A 385 -14.87 12.34 8.03
C GLU A 385 -15.39 13.77 8.10
N TYR A 386 -15.52 14.36 6.91
CA TYR A 386 -16.26 15.59 6.65
C TYR A 386 -17.41 15.26 5.69
N ASP A 387 -18.64 15.39 6.16
CA ASP A 387 -19.85 15.09 5.40
C ASP A 387 -20.34 16.31 4.61
N SER A 388 -21.14 16.08 3.58
CA SER A 388 -21.69 17.13 2.70
C SER A 388 -22.55 18.17 3.43
N ASP A 389 -23.10 17.80 4.59
CA ASP A 389 -23.84 18.69 5.49
C ASP A 389 -22.95 19.55 6.42
N GLY A 390 -21.63 19.37 6.35
CA GLY A 390 -20.63 20.07 7.16
C GLY A 390 -20.32 19.41 8.51
N THR A 391 -20.90 18.24 8.78
CA THR A 391 -20.62 17.44 9.97
C THR A 391 -19.21 16.88 9.91
N VAL A 392 -18.55 16.86 11.08
CA VAL A 392 -17.25 16.24 11.27
C VAL A 392 -17.34 15.19 12.35
N ARG A 393 -16.74 14.02 12.12
CA ARG A 393 -16.64 12.95 13.10
C ARG A 393 -15.29 12.23 13.04
N PHE A 394 -14.92 11.61 14.14
CA PHE A 394 -13.68 10.86 14.32
C PHE A 394 -14.00 9.44 14.81
N PHE A 395 -13.22 8.46 14.37
CA PHE A 395 -13.38 7.07 14.77
C PHE A 395 -12.11 6.27 14.48
N GLY A 396 -12.07 5.01 14.91
CA GLY A 396 -11.04 4.05 14.51
C GLY A 396 -11.66 2.71 14.15
N GLY A 397 -10.80 1.78 13.75
CA GLY A 397 -11.22 0.42 13.45
C GLY A 397 -10.06 -0.55 13.21
N LYS A 398 -10.43 -1.83 13.14
CA LYS A 398 -9.59 -2.95 12.72
C LYS A 398 -10.20 -3.52 11.45
N LEU A 399 -9.41 -3.63 10.39
CA LEU A 399 -9.86 -4.22 9.12
C LEU A 399 -10.49 -5.61 9.35
N GLY A 400 -11.81 -5.67 9.14
CA GLY A 400 -12.66 -6.81 9.43
C GLY A 400 -13.82 -6.93 8.45
N ALA A 401 -14.86 -7.68 8.84
CA ALA A 401 -15.96 -8.02 7.94
C ALA A 401 -16.79 -6.82 7.45
N ASN A 402 -16.95 -5.79 8.29
CA ASN A 402 -17.64 -4.54 7.94
C ASN A 402 -16.82 -3.64 7.00
N ASP A 403 -15.52 -3.89 6.84
CA ASP A 403 -14.65 -3.16 5.92
C ASP A 403 -14.60 -3.77 4.52
N SER A 404 -15.38 -4.81 4.25
CA SER A 404 -15.34 -5.52 2.97
C SER A 404 -16.02 -4.73 1.86
N MET A 405 -15.29 -4.40 0.81
CA MET A 405 -15.86 -3.91 -0.45
C MET A 405 -16.18 -5.10 -1.36
N SER A 406 -17.45 -5.26 -1.77
CA SER A 406 -17.94 -6.42 -2.50
C SER A 406 -18.51 -6.09 -3.88
N ASN A 407 -18.43 -7.04 -4.81
CA ASN A 407 -19.21 -7.03 -6.06
C ASN A 407 -20.53 -7.82 -5.97
N GLY A 408 -20.93 -8.23 -4.76
CA GLY A 408 -22.10 -9.07 -4.50
C GLY A 408 -21.79 -10.57 -4.43
N SER A 409 -20.61 -11.02 -4.88
CA SER A 409 -20.18 -12.42 -4.81
C SER A 409 -18.83 -12.63 -4.11
N SER A 410 -17.98 -11.61 -4.05
CA SER A 410 -16.64 -11.71 -3.48
C SER A 410 -16.20 -10.36 -2.90
N SER A 411 -15.36 -10.41 -1.87
CA SER A 411 -14.62 -9.24 -1.42
C SER A 411 -13.52 -8.90 -2.43
N LEU A 412 -13.47 -7.64 -2.85
CA LEU A 412 -12.56 -7.11 -3.87
C LEU A 412 -11.64 -6.01 -3.32
N GLY A 413 -11.86 -5.56 -2.10
CA GLY A 413 -11.10 -4.48 -1.50
C GLY A 413 -11.55 -4.19 -0.09
N ALA A 414 -10.95 -3.14 0.50
CA ALA A 414 -11.27 -2.67 1.82
C ALA A 414 -11.81 -1.23 1.78
N VAL A 415 -12.74 -0.93 2.65
CA VAL A 415 -13.12 0.41 3.09
C VAL A 415 -12.61 0.62 4.53
N TYR A 416 -12.87 1.78 5.13
CA TYR A 416 -12.45 2.07 6.50
C TYR A 416 -13.65 2.54 7.28
N ASN A 417 -14.39 1.59 7.85
CA ASN A 417 -15.66 1.83 8.50
C ASN A 417 -15.50 1.97 10.02
N THR A 418 -16.54 2.47 10.66
CA THR A 418 -16.51 2.72 12.11
C THR A 418 -16.67 1.42 12.88
N ASP A 419 -15.74 1.16 13.80
CA ASP A 419 -15.90 0.09 14.77
C ASP A 419 -16.22 0.63 16.16
N ALA A 420 -17.31 0.14 16.75
CA ALA A 420 -17.73 0.56 18.10
C ALA A 420 -16.67 0.31 19.20
N SER A 421 -15.79 -0.68 18.99
CA SER A 421 -14.72 -1.04 19.93
C SER A 421 -13.48 -0.15 19.84
N PHE A 422 -13.40 0.72 18.82
CA PHE A 422 -12.23 1.56 18.55
C PHE A 422 -12.64 3.02 18.55
N SER A 423 -12.63 3.63 19.73
CA SER A 423 -12.88 5.07 19.85
C SER A 423 -11.76 5.85 19.16
N GLY A 424 -12.16 6.79 18.30
CA GLY A 424 -11.27 7.74 17.67
C GLY A 424 -11.69 9.15 18.01
N ILE A 425 -10.72 10.01 18.25
CA ILE A 425 -10.93 11.42 18.58
C ILE A 425 -9.95 12.28 17.78
N GLY A 426 -10.20 13.58 17.63
CA GLY A 426 -9.26 14.40 16.89
C GLY A 426 -9.57 15.88 16.81
N THR A 427 -8.66 16.61 16.15
CA THR A 427 -8.75 18.06 15.92
C THR A 427 -8.30 18.43 14.51
N LEU A 428 -8.83 19.55 14.02
CA LEU A 428 -8.39 20.25 12.82
C LEU A 428 -7.82 21.61 13.24
N ASP A 429 -6.51 21.69 13.40
CA ASP A 429 -5.84 22.91 13.85
C ASP A 429 -4.43 23.04 13.23
N ASN A 430 -3.89 24.26 13.19
CA ASN A 430 -2.51 24.52 12.80
C ASN A 430 -2.07 23.88 11.47
N GLY A 431 -2.98 23.82 10.48
CA GLY A 431 -2.70 23.20 9.18
C GLY A 431 -2.55 21.67 9.23
N ALA A 432 -3.11 21.00 10.24
CA ALA A 432 -3.07 19.55 10.36
C ALA A 432 -4.35 18.95 10.95
N LEU A 433 -4.59 17.70 10.56
CA LEU A 433 -5.49 16.78 11.23
C LEU A 433 -4.69 15.99 12.26
N THR A 434 -5.16 15.99 13.51
CA THR A 434 -4.63 15.12 14.57
C THR A 434 -5.69 14.10 14.96
N LEU A 435 -5.36 12.82 14.85
CA LEU A 435 -6.21 11.69 15.22
C LEU A 435 -5.62 10.99 16.45
N ARG A 436 -6.47 10.52 17.36
CA ARG A 436 -6.05 9.77 18.54
C ARG A 436 -6.98 8.60 18.83
N GLY A 437 -6.41 7.54 19.37
CA GLY A 437 -7.17 6.42 19.94
C GLY A 437 -6.38 5.71 21.04
N PRO A 438 -7.05 5.00 21.97
CA PRO A 438 -6.37 4.34 23.08
C PRO A 438 -5.40 3.26 22.58
N LEU A 439 -4.14 3.27 23.03
CA LEU A 439 -3.15 2.25 22.65
C LEU A 439 -3.64 0.82 22.92
N SER A 440 -4.32 0.63 24.07
CA SER A 440 -4.83 -0.66 24.49
C SER A 440 -5.89 -1.24 23.54
N ALA A 441 -6.65 -0.38 22.85
CA ALA A 441 -7.64 -0.85 21.87
C ALA A 441 -6.96 -1.55 20.68
N PHE A 442 -5.75 -1.11 20.33
CA PHE A 442 -4.95 -1.67 19.23
C PHE A 442 -3.97 -2.76 19.68
N GLY A 443 -3.98 -3.14 20.97
CA GLY A 443 -2.98 -4.05 21.55
C GLY A 443 -1.55 -3.49 21.54
N LEU A 444 -1.42 -2.16 21.60
CA LEU A 444 -0.15 -1.45 21.53
C LEU A 444 0.31 -0.92 22.90
N ALA A 445 1.60 -0.62 22.99
CA ALA A 445 2.23 0.08 24.10
C ALA A 445 3.40 0.93 23.59
N VAL A 446 3.98 1.76 24.47
CA VAL A 446 5.28 2.39 24.19
C VAL A 446 6.31 1.29 23.90
N GLY A 447 7.07 1.45 22.82
CA GLY A 447 8.02 0.47 22.30
C GLY A 447 7.44 -0.50 21.26
N SER A 448 6.12 -0.54 21.08
CA SER A 448 5.53 -1.35 20.00
C SER A 448 5.98 -0.86 18.62
N GLY A 449 6.22 -1.82 17.72
CA GLY A 449 6.50 -1.55 16.31
C GLY A 449 5.22 -1.46 15.49
N LEU A 450 5.15 -0.46 14.61
CA LEU A 450 4.13 -0.34 13.56
C LEU A 450 4.81 -0.45 12.21
N THR A 451 4.14 -1.10 11.26
CA THR A 451 4.67 -1.27 9.91
C THR A 451 3.70 -0.72 8.86
N GLY A 452 4.25 -0.21 7.76
CA GLY A 452 3.45 0.27 6.61
C GLY A 452 2.43 1.36 6.97
N ALA A 453 2.76 2.20 7.94
CA ALA A 453 1.91 3.30 8.38
C ALA A 453 1.82 4.37 7.28
N SER A 454 0.62 4.83 6.98
CA SER A 454 0.34 5.79 5.91
C SER A 454 -0.97 6.53 6.16
N ALA A 455 -1.02 7.79 5.73
CA ALA A 455 -2.26 8.55 5.60
C ALA A 455 -2.84 8.45 4.18
N PHE A 456 -4.15 8.56 4.07
CA PHE A 456 -4.92 8.62 2.82
C PHE A 456 -5.97 9.72 2.94
N SER A 457 -6.21 10.45 1.85
CA SER A 457 -7.36 11.32 1.71
C SER A 457 -8.25 10.81 0.57
N MET A 458 -9.56 10.74 0.83
CA MET A 458 -10.50 10.06 -0.04
C MET A 458 -11.81 10.84 -0.17
N ALA A 459 -12.52 10.62 -1.27
CA ALA A 459 -13.86 11.14 -1.50
C ALA A 459 -14.79 10.04 -2.02
N GLY A 460 -16.01 9.96 -1.48
CA GLY A 460 -16.98 8.93 -1.89
C GLY A 460 -18.28 8.96 -1.09
N PRO A 461 -19.05 7.86 -1.06
CA PRO A 461 -20.38 7.84 -0.46
C PRO A 461 -20.34 7.86 1.08
N ALA A 462 -21.49 8.08 1.72
CA ALA A 462 -21.66 7.85 3.15
C ALA A 462 -21.39 6.39 3.55
N GLU A 463 -20.98 6.16 4.80
CA GLU A 463 -20.59 4.84 5.33
C GLU A 463 -21.61 3.73 5.04
N PRO A 464 -22.93 3.92 5.23
CA PRO A 464 -23.90 2.85 4.99
C PRO A 464 -24.00 2.38 3.54
N LEU A 465 -23.46 3.17 2.61
CA LEU A 465 -23.39 2.86 1.18
C LEU A 465 -21.98 2.41 0.76
N ASP A 466 -21.01 2.49 1.67
CA ASP A 466 -19.63 2.08 1.47
C ASP A 466 -19.54 0.56 1.65
N GLY A 467 -19.14 -0.17 0.62
CA GLY A 467 -19.17 -1.63 0.63
C GLY A 467 -19.51 -2.27 -0.72
N THR A 468 -19.81 -1.48 -1.75
CA THR A 468 -19.91 -1.96 -3.12
C THR A 468 -18.89 -1.31 -4.05
N ILE A 469 -18.30 -2.10 -4.94
CA ILE A 469 -17.38 -1.60 -5.97
C ILE A 469 -18.06 -0.62 -6.96
N LEU A 470 -19.39 -0.55 -6.99
CA LEU A 470 -20.13 0.36 -7.86
C LEU A 470 -20.06 1.82 -7.39
N ILE A 471 -19.81 2.04 -6.09
CA ILE A 471 -19.77 3.38 -5.48
C ILE A 471 -18.59 3.41 -4.49
N PRO A 472 -17.34 3.31 -4.95
CA PRO A 472 -16.20 3.21 -4.05
C PRO A 472 -15.80 4.57 -3.48
N MET A 473 -15.29 4.58 -2.25
CA MET A 473 -14.39 5.65 -1.80
C MET A 473 -13.15 5.71 -2.72
N ARG A 474 -12.86 6.88 -3.28
CA ARG A 474 -11.69 7.08 -4.15
C ARG A 474 -10.57 7.77 -3.40
N THR A 475 -9.40 7.15 -3.39
CA THR A 475 -8.16 7.81 -2.96
C THR A 475 -7.80 8.92 -3.92
N VAL A 476 -7.73 10.13 -3.39
CA VAL A 476 -7.26 11.31 -4.11
C VAL A 476 -5.78 11.52 -3.83
N ASP A 477 -5.35 11.24 -2.60
CA ASP A 477 -3.95 11.38 -2.19
C ASP A 477 -3.55 10.37 -1.11
N ALA A 478 -2.24 10.10 -1.00
CA ALA A 478 -1.68 9.15 -0.05
C ALA A 478 -0.23 9.52 0.32
N SER A 479 0.03 9.63 1.62
CA SER A 479 1.37 9.89 2.12
C SER A 479 2.32 8.73 1.83
N PRO A 480 3.63 8.95 1.69
CA PRO A 480 4.57 7.85 1.56
C PRO A 480 4.62 7.00 2.86
N PRO A 481 4.65 5.66 2.77
CA PRO A 481 4.61 4.82 3.95
C PRO A 481 5.90 4.91 4.77
N PHE A 482 5.78 4.64 6.07
CA PHE A 482 6.90 4.54 7.01
C PHE A 482 6.62 3.48 8.10
N ASP A 483 7.68 3.03 8.76
CA ASP A 483 7.59 2.21 9.97
C ASP A 483 7.80 3.08 11.21
N ALA A 484 7.26 2.63 12.35
CA ALA A 484 7.38 3.35 13.60
C ALA A 484 7.79 2.42 14.75
N THR A 485 8.56 2.96 15.70
CA THR A 485 8.70 2.41 17.04
C THR A 485 8.12 3.43 17.99
N LEU A 486 7.01 3.07 18.62
CA LEU A 486 6.22 4.01 19.40
C LEU A 486 7.00 4.56 20.58
N ALA A 487 7.17 5.87 20.61
CA ALA A 487 7.82 6.60 21.69
C ALA A 487 6.89 7.67 22.22
N THR A 488 7.04 7.99 23.50
CA THR A 488 6.35 9.13 24.09
C THR A 488 6.88 10.42 23.50
N GLN A 489 5.97 11.28 23.07
CA GLN A 489 6.27 12.68 22.82
C GLN A 489 5.47 13.54 23.79
N PRO A 490 5.99 14.72 24.17
CA PRO A 490 5.20 15.67 24.94
C PRO A 490 3.88 15.92 24.21
N ALA A 491 2.77 15.87 24.93
CA ALA A 491 1.49 16.28 24.35
C ALA A 491 1.68 17.66 23.69
N PRO A 492 1.16 17.89 22.48
CA PRO A 492 1.06 19.24 21.95
C PRO A 492 0.43 20.12 23.03
N ALA A 493 0.94 21.34 23.20
CA ALA A 493 0.36 22.28 24.16
C ALA A 493 -1.16 22.38 23.92
N PRO A 494 -1.98 22.54 24.98
CA PRO A 494 -3.42 22.71 24.83
C PRO A 494 -3.71 23.76 23.75
N VAL A 495 -4.56 23.40 22.78
CA VAL A 495 -4.92 24.29 21.69
C VAL A 495 -5.82 25.37 22.29
N ALA A 496 -5.32 26.61 22.34
CA ALA A 496 -6.13 27.75 22.72
C ALA A 496 -7.06 28.08 21.54
N VAL A 497 -8.37 28.07 21.79
CA VAL A 497 -9.40 28.40 20.81
C VAL A 497 -10.07 29.71 21.27
N ASP A 498 -10.25 30.65 20.35
CA ASP A 498 -11.03 31.87 20.58
C ASP A 498 -12.19 31.99 19.57
N CYS A 499 -13.08 32.98 19.72
CA CYS A 499 -14.24 33.16 18.83
C CYS A 499 -13.90 33.56 17.39
N THR A 500 -12.63 33.76 17.05
CA THR A 500 -12.17 33.91 15.66
C THR A 500 -11.77 32.58 15.02
N ASP A 501 -11.70 31.50 15.82
CA ASP A 501 -11.36 30.17 15.31
C ASP A 501 -12.43 29.69 14.31
N PRO A 502 -12.03 29.29 13.09
CA PRO A 502 -12.95 28.86 12.05
C PRO A 502 -13.74 27.58 12.39
N ASN A 503 -13.35 26.85 13.44
CA ASN A 503 -14.06 25.68 13.94
C ASN A 503 -15.18 26.01 14.95
N ILE A 504 -15.31 27.27 15.38
CA ILE A 504 -16.42 27.71 16.24
C ILE A 504 -17.62 28.11 15.40
N GLN A 505 -18.77 27.48 15.67
CA GLN A 505 -20.06 27.92 15.16
C GLN A 505 -20.69 28.90 16.15
N SER A 506 -20.91 30.14 15.73
CA SER A 506 -21.64 31.14 16.51
C SER A 506 -23.10 31.22 16.08
N ALA A 507 -23.99 31.37 17.07
CA ALA A 507 -25.38 31.70 16.88
C ALA A 507 -25.71 32.90 17.76
N GLY A 508 -26.45 33.88 17.22
CA GLY A 508 -26.90 35.02 18.00
C GLY A 508 -25.88 36.13 18.20
N GLY A 509 -25.91 36.80 19.35
CA GLY A 509 -25.26 38.09 19.62
C GLY A 509 -23.76 38.08 19.98
N TRP A 510 -22.98 37.06 19.61
CA TRP A 510 -21.56 36.97 19.96
C TRP A 510 -20.68 37.87 19.09
N HIS A 511 -19.81 38.66 19.72
CA HIS A 511 -18.84 39.54 19.06
C HIS A 511 -17.43 39.39 19.63
N VAL A 512 -16.45 39.59 18.76
CA VAL A 512 -15.04 39.76 19.14
C VAL A 512 -14.82 41.23 19.52
N LEU A 513 -14.30 41.50 20.71
CA LEU A 513 -13.95 42.83 21.19
C LEU A 513 -12.44 42.92 21.39
N ASN A 514 -11.84 44.02 20.92
CA ASN A 514 -10.45 44.32 21.23
C ASN A 514 -10.37 44.85 22.67
N ASP A 515 -9.64 44.15 23.53
CA ASP A 515 -9.37 44.58 24.91
C ASP A 515 -7.92 44.24 25.25
N ALA A 516 -7.10 45.29 25.38
CA ALA A 516 -5.68 45.14 25.68
C ALA A 516 -5.39 44.51 27.06
N LYS A 517 -6.42 44.31 27.90
CA LYS A 517 -6.31 43.63 29.19
C LYS A 517 -6.55 42.13 29.10
N ALA A 518 -7.14 41.62 28.02
CA ALA A 518 -7.30 40.19 27.82
C ALA A 518 -5.97 39.56 27.42
N THR A 519 -5.69 38.34 27.89
CA THR A 519 -4.43 37.62 27.59
C THR A 519 -4.11 37.52 26.08
N SER A 520 -5.14 37.41 25.22
CA SER A 520 -4.99 37.36 23.75
C SER A 520 -5.20 38.72 23.04
N GLY A 521 -5.37 39.81 23.80
CA GLY A 521 -5.71 41.14 23.27
C GLY A 521 -7.15 41.27 22.75
N THR A 522 -7.93 40.19 22.80
CA THR A 522 -9.35 40.16 22.40
C THR A 522 -10.18 39.36 23.41
N LEU A 523 -11.47 39.66 23.48
CA LEU A 523 -12.44 38.89 24.26
C LEU A 523 -13.73 38.66 23.47
N CYS A 524 -14.36 37.51 23.71
CA CYS A 524 -15.63 37.14 23.11
C CYS A 524 -16.76 37.60 24.03
N ARG A 525 -17.70 38.37 23.52
CA ARG A 525 -18.81 38.89 24.31
C ARG A 525 -20.13 38.73 23.59
N ASP A 526 -21.09 38.14 24.28
CA ASP A 526 -22.49 38.20 23.88
C ASP A 526 -23.07 39.59 24.21
N VAL A 527 -23.55 40.30 23.18
CA VAL A 527 -24.18 41.63 23.30
C VAL A 527 -25.68 41.61 23.00
N GLY A 528 -26.27 40.42 22.80
CA GLY A 528 -27.62 40.24 22.27
C GLY A 528 -28.78 40.71 23.17
N THR A 529 -29.71 41.45 22.56
CA THR A 529 -31.07 41.74 23.08
C THR A 529 -32.07 40.69 22.57
N ASN A 530 -31.99 39.45 23.09
CA ASN A 530 -33.07 38.41 23.17
C ASN A 530 -32.43 37.04 23.47
N LYS A 531 -32.11 36.83 24.74
CA LYS A 531 -31.15 35.87 25.33
C LYS A 531 -31.48 34.36 25.24
N THR A 532 -32.32 33.92 24.31
CA THR A 532 -32.83 32.53 24.32
C THR A 532 -32.16 31.59 23.33
N SER A 533 -31.27 32.08 22.46
CA SER A 533 -30.62 31.26 21.42
C SER A 533 -29.17 31.61 21.10
N ASP A 534 -28.52 32.47 21.90
CA ASP A 534 -27.12 32.85 21.69
C ASP A 534 -26.19 31.71 22.13
N ALA A 535 -25.27 31.28 21.27
CA ALA A 535 -24.36 30.17 21.56
C ALA A 535 -23.05 30.26 20.77
N LEU A 536 -21.96 29.83 21.39
CA LEU A 536 -20.74 29.38 20.71
C LEU A 536 -20.69 27.86 20.82
N LYS A 537 -20.49 27.17 19.71
CA LYS A 537 -20.38 25.71 19.65
C LYS A 537 -19.03 25.35 19.06
N LEU A 538 -18.29 24.55 19.80
CA LEU A 538 -17.04 23.92 19.38
C LEU A 538 -17.21 22.42 19.56
N GLN A 539 -16.75 21.65 18.59
CA GLN A 539 -16.47 20.23 18.79
C GLN A 539 -14.98 20.11 19.14
N PHE A 540 -14.68 19.51 20.28
CA PHE A 540 -13.31 19.27 20.71
C PHE A 540 -13.18 17.81 21.12
N THR A 541 -11.96 17.35 21.38
CA THR A 541 -11.81 16.12 22.14
C THR A 541 -10.65 16.15 23.12
N GLY A 542 -10.91 15.65 24.32
CA GLY A 542 -10.00 15.66 25.46
C GLY A 542 -10.73 15.20 26.71
N THR A 543 -10.03 15.18 27.85
CA THR A 543 -10.63 14.86 29.15
C THR A 543 -11.33 16.05 29.82
N GLY A 544 -11.20 17.25 29.23
CA GLY A 544 -11.79 18.47 29.72
C GLY A 544 -11.47 19.66 28.82
N ILE A 545 -12.06 20.80 29.14
CA ILE A 545 -11.77 22.11 28.53
C ILE A 545 -11.37 23.03 29.68
N ASP A 546 -10.29 23.79 29.50
CA ASP A 546 -10.02 24.95 30.33
C ASP A 546 -10.73 26.16 29.70
N ILE A 547 -11.80 26.63 30.35
CA ILE A 547 -12.54 27.82 29.90
C ILE A 547 -11.95 29.03 30.62
N VAL A 548 -11.34 29.93 29.84
CA VAL A 548 -10.84 31.22 30.32
C VAL A 548 -11.94 32.26 30.11
N VAL A 549 -12.38 32.93 31.17
CA VAL A 549 -13.45 33.93 31.12
C VAL A 549 -13.01 35.28 31.69
N ALA A 550 -13.29 36.36 30.99
CA ALA A 550 -13.04 37.69 31.50
C ALA A 550 -14.07 38.04 32.60
N LYS A 551 -13.61 38.35 33.81
CA LYS A 551 -14.49 38.79 34.90
C LYS A 551 -14.60 40.29 35.01
N GLY A 552 -15.79 40.80 35.34
CA GLY A 552 -15.98 42.24 35.53
C GLY A 552 -17.32 42.64 36.14
N PRO A 553 -17.51 43.94 36.44
CA PRO A 553 -18.76 44.46 37.03
C PRO A 553 -19.95 44.39 36.07
N ARG A 554 -19.69 44.08 34.79
CA ARG A 554 -20.70 43.84 33.74
C ARG A 554 -20.72 42.39 33.26
N GLY A 555 -20.11 41.47 34.02
CA GLY A 555 -20.11 40.03 33.72
C GLY A 555 -21.52 39.42 33.78
N GLY A 556 -21.65 38.19 33.30
CA GLY A 556 -22.88 37.40 33.40
C GLY A 556 -22.67 36.07 34.12
N VAL A 557 -23.62 35.17 33.91
CA VAL A 557 -23.44 33.73 34.19
C VAL A 557 -23.33 33.05 32.84
N LEU A 558 -22.13 32.57 32.50
CA LEU A 558 -21.89 31.81 31.29
C LEU A 558 -22.33 30.37 31.51
N GLY A 559 -23.38 29.95 30.83
CA GLY A 559 -23.77 28.55 30.76
C GLY A 559 -22.97 27.85 29.65
N PHE A 560 -22.32 26.74 29.97
CA PHE A 560 -21.70 25.88 28.97
C PHE A 560 -22.17 24.44 29.16
N SER A 561 -22.13 23.65 28.10
CA SER A 561 -22.52 22.24 28.14
C SER A 561 -21.50 21.42 27.38
N VAL A 562 -20.97 20.38 28.03
CA VAL A 562 -20.11 19.38 27.41
C VAL A 562 -20.90 18.07 27.42
N ASP A 563 -21.12 17.48 26.24
CA ASP A 563 -21.87 16.23 26.06
C ASP A 563 -23.24 16.22 26.76
N GLY A 564 -23.94 17.36 26.71
CA GLY A 564 -25.27 17.54 27.32
C GLY A 564 -25.27 17.83 28.81
N VAL A 565 -24.11 17.77 29.48
CA VAL A 565 -23.95 18.13 30.89
C VAL A 565 -23.68 19.62 31.02
N LYS A 566 -24.69 20.35 31.52
CA LYS A 566 -24.60 21.79 31.73
C LYS A 566 -23.79 22.15 32.98
N GLN A 567 -22.91 23.12 32.84
CA GLN A 567 -22.18 23.81 33.90
C GLN A 567 -22.33 25.32 33.75
N GLU A 568 -22.04 26.07 34.81
CA GLU A 568 -22.18 27.53 34.83
C GLU A 568 -20.92 28.18 35.44
N ILE A 569 -20.44 29.24 34.81
CA ILE A 569 -19.32 30.06 35.30
C ILE A 569 -19.83 31.45 35.62
N ASN A 570 -19.55 31.92 36.83
CA ASN A 570 -19.88 33.28 37.25
C ASN A 570 -18.76 34.25 36.83
N GLU A 571 -19.09 35.18 35.94
CA GLU A 571 -18.16 36.18 35.39
C GLU A 571 -18.22 37.51 36.16
N TYR A 572 -19.03 37.63 37.21
CA TYR A 572 -19.09 38.86 38.01
C TYR A 572 -17.83 39.04 38.85
N ALA A 573 -17.27 40.25 38.82
CA ALA A 573 -16.26 40.74 39.75
C ALA A 573 -16.57 42.17 40.23
N ALA A 574 -16.15 42.50 41.45
CA ALA A 574 -16.33 43.84 42.02
C ALA A 574 -15.57 44.90 41.20
N SER A 575 -16.10 46.12 41.14
CA SER A 575 -15.55 47.24 40.34
C SER A 575 -14.13 47.69 40.76
N THR A 576 -13.61 47.18 41.88
CA THR A 576 -12.32 47.55 42.49
C THR A 576 -11.25 46.46 42.41
N ALA A 577 -11.46 45.35 41.67
CA ALA A 577 -10.44 44.32 41.53
C ALA A 577 -9.24 44.84 40.73
N SER A 578 -8.08 44.95 41.38
CA SER A 578 -6.81 45.31 40.73
C SER A 578 -6.14 44.07 40.14
N GLY A 579 -6.31 43.87 38.83
CA GLY A 579 -5.69 42.81 38.04
C GLY A 579 -6.29 42.78 36.62
N PRO A 580 -5.62 42.17 35.62
CA PRO A 580 -6.26 41.90 34.34
C PRO A 580 -7.52 41.02 34.56
N PRO A 581 -8.57 41.19 33.73
CA PRO A 581 -9.75 40.34 33.77
C PRO A 581 -9.40 38.99 33.12
N ASP A 582 -8.69 38.12 33.82
CA ASP A 582 -8.51 36.71 33.44
C ASP A 582 -9.14 35.77 34.48
#